data_AF-A0A7J3D3J2-F1
#
_entry.id   AF-A0A7J3D3J2-F1
#
_cell.length_a   1.000
_cell.length_b   1.000
_cell.length_c   1.000
_cell.angle_alpha   90.00
_cell.angle_beta   90.00
_cell.angle_gamma   90.00
#
_symmetry.space_group_name_H-M   'P 1'
#
loop_
_entity.id
_entity.type
_entity.pdbx_description
1 polymer ?
#
loop_
_entity_poly.entity_id
_entity_poly.type
_entity_poly.pdbx_seq_one_letter_code
_entity_poly.pdbx_strand_id
1 'polypeptide(L)'
;MPSKYVNLLDDIRVKRWYDNVARGSKVTADVYLRRLGSFCGLYNLTPNDLMSLGEEEIEGKILDHISSMESKKYAGGYINHSIKAVKSWLSFNKREIKIKTKIKNVEDTPSLKNEKVPTKDELKKVFLSGDKKARASSVLVAHSGLRIEVL
;
A
#
# COMPACT_ATOMS: atom_id res chain seq x y z
N MET A 1 10.33 8.02 -9.16
CA MET A 1 9.53 7.77 -10.39
C MET A 1 8.15 8.35 -10.17
N PRO A 2 7.67 9.29 -11.00
CA PRO A 2 6.29 9.74 -10.92
C PRO A 2 5.36 8.54 -11.10
N SER A 3 4.39 8.40 -10.20
CA SER A 3 3.42 7.30 -10.22
C SER A 3 2.67 7.31 -11.57
N LYS A 4 2.41 6.14 -12.16
CA LYS A 4 1.61 5.97 -13.39
C LYS A 4 0.28 6.76 -13.40
N TYR A 5 -0.20 7.13 -12.21
CA TYR A 5 -1.49 7.77 -11.96
C TYR A 5 -1.37 9.24 -11.51
N VAL A 6 -0.22 9.91 -11.74
CA VAL A 6 -0.05 11.33 -11.41
C VAL A 6 -1.09 12.21 -12.12
N ASN A 7 -1.48 11.87 -13.35
CA ASN A 7 -2.50 12.60 -14.11
C ASN A 7 -3.87 12.62 -13.41
N LEU A 8 -4.14 11.72 -12.45
CA LEU A 8 -5.37 11.81 -11.65
C LEU A 8 -5.41 13.07 -10.78
N LEU A 9 -4.26 13.70 -10.49
CA LEU A 9 -4.15 14.94 -9.73
C LEU A 9 -4.56 16.19 -10.54
N ASP A 10 -4.77 16.04 -11.85
CA ASP A 10 -5.34 17.11 -12.69
C ASP A 10 -6.80 17.39 -12.30
N ASP A 11 -7.49 16.38 -11.74
CA ASP A 11 -8.78 16.57 -11.11
C ASP A 11 -8.64 17.23 -9.73
N ILE A 12 -9.31 18.37 -9.56
CA ILE A 12 -9.24 19.18 -8.34
C ILE A 12 -9.74 18.45 -7.08
N ARG A 13 -10.74 17.56 -7.20
CA ARG A 13 -11.25 16.78 -6.06
C ARG A 13 -10.24 15.72 -5.65
N VAL A 14 -9.66 15.02 -6.62
CA VAL A 14 -8.60 14.04 -6.36
C VAL A 14 -7.38 14.71 -5.73
N LYS A 15 -7.00 15.89 -6.24
CA LYS A 15 -5.90 16.68 -5.66
C LYS A 15 -6.17 17.08 -4.21
N ARG A 16 -7.37 17.60 -3.91
CA ARG A 16 -7.75 17.98 -2.53
C ARG A 16 -7.73 16.78 -1.57
N TRP A 17 -8.19 15.61 -2.02
CA TRP A 17 -8.08 14.38 -1.24
C TRP A 17 -6.63 13.97 -1.02
N TYR A 18 -5.82 13.95 -2.08
CA TYR A 18 -4.41 13.61 -2.01
C TYR A 18 -3.67 14.52 -1.03
N ASP A 19 -3.84 15.85 -1.14
CA ASP A 19 -3.22 16.83 -0.26
C ASP A 19 -3.66 16.62 1.19
N ASN A 20 -4.93 16.26 1.42
CA ASN A 20 -5.42 15.94 2.76
C ASN A 20 -4.74 14.71 3.37
N VAL A 21 -4.56 13.63 2.59
CA VAL A 21 -3.82 12.45 3.05
C VAL A 21 -2.33 12.77 3.24
N ALA A 22 -1.76 13.58 2.35
CA ALA A 22 -0.35 13.95 2.36
C ALA A 22 0.05 14.77 3.60
N ARG A 23 -0.88 15.52 4.21
CA ARG A 23 -0.68 16.21 5.50
C ARG A 23 -0.26 15.25 6.62
N GLY A 24 -0.77 14.01 6.61
CA GLY A 24 -0.36 12.98 7.55
C GLY A 24 0.89 12.22 7.07
N SER A 25 0.90 11.81 5.80
CA SER A 25 2.05 11.14 5.20
C SER A 25 2.00 11.22 3.68
N LYS A 26 3.03 11.84 3.09
CA LYS A 26 3.21 11.90 1.63
C LYS A 26 3.33 10.50 1.02
N VAL A 27 4.05 9.59 1.68
CA VAL A 27 4.21 8.21 1.22
C VAL A 27 2.85 7.50 1.16
N THR A 28 2.01 7.69 2.18
CA THR A 28 0.66 7.12 2.19
C THR A 28 -0.20 7.70 1.08
N ALA A 29 -0.13 9.02 0.84
CA ALA A 29 -0.86 9.67 -0.24
C ALA A 29 -0.45 9.11 -1.63
N ASP A 30 0.86 8.93 -1.86
CA ASP A 30 1.39 8.35 -3.10
C ASP A 30 0.94 6.91 -3.32
N VAL A 31 0.95 6.11 -2.25
CA VAL A 31 0.44 4.73 -2.30
C VAL A 31 -1.06 4.74 -2.58
N TYR A 32 -1.83 5.56 -1.88
CA TYR A 32 -3.29 5.62 -2.03
C TYR A 32 -3.69 6.05 -3.43
N LEU A 33 -3.06 7.09 -3.99
CA LEU A 33 -3.30 7.53 -5.38
C LEU A 33 -3.07 6.39 -6.38
N ARG A 34 -1.98 5.64 -6.20
CA ARG A 34 -1.65 4.49 -7.07
C ARG A 34 -2.68 3.37 -6.95
N ARG A 35 -3.14 3.07 -5.74
CA ARG A 35 -4.16 2.04 -5.48
C ARG A 35 -5.51 2.43 -6.04
N LEU A 36 -5.94 3.67 -5.81
CA LEU A 36 -7.17 4.21 -6.35
C LEU A 36 -7.13 4.18 -7.88
N GLY A 37 -6.05 4.66 -8.50
CA GLY A 37 -5.89 4.64 -9.95
C GLY A 37 -5.85 3.23 -10.54
N SER A 38 -5.20 2.28 -9.86
CA SER A 38 -5.19 0.88 -10.29
C SER A 38 -6.58 0.24 -10.22
N PHE A 39 -7.36 0.54 -9.18
CA PHE A 39 -8.73 0.05 -9.04
C PHE A 39 -9.63 0.65 -10.13
N CYS A 40 -9.61 1.97 -10.28
CA CYS A 40 -10.35 2.71 -11.30
C CYS A 40 -10.03 2.19 -12.71
N GLY A 41 -8.74 2.04 -13.03
CA GLY A 41 -8.30 1.56 -14.34
C GLY A 41 -8.70 0.11 -14.65
N LEU A 42 -8.89 -0.75 -13.64
CA LEU A 42 -9.34 -2.13 -13.85
C LEU A 42 -10.79 -2.20 -14.31
N TYR A 43 -11.62 -1.27 -13.84
CA TYR A 43 -13.05 -1.18 -14.19
C TYR A 43 -13.35 -0.12 -15.26
N ASN A 44 -12.31 0.46 -15.87
CA ASN A 44 -12.42 1.56 -16.82
C ASN A 44 -13.24 2.75 -16.27
N LEU A 45 -13.05 3.05 -14.99
CA LEU A 45 -13.68 4.15 -14.27
C LEU A 45 -12.67 5.26 -13.99
N THR A 46 -13.16 6.46 -13.73
CA THR A 46 -12.43 7.51 -13.04
C THR A 46 -12.79 7.55 -11.55
N PRO A 47 -11.99 8.21 -10.69
CA PRO A 47 -12.38 8.45 -9.30
C PRO A 47 -13.74 9.15 -9.15
N ASN A 48 -14.12 9.99 -10.11
CA ASN A 48 -15.42 10.65 -10.11
C ASN A 48 -16.55 9.70 -10.54
N ASP A 49 -16.32 8.78 -11.48
CA ASP A 49 -17.35 7.82 -11.88
C ASP A 49 -17.75 6.92 -10.72
N LEU A 50 -16.79 6.54 -9.86
CA LEU A 50 -17.07 5.82 -8.61
C LEU A 50 -18.07 6.55 -7.70
N MET A 51 -18.10 7.89 -7.76
CA MET A 51 -19.05 8.68 -6.96
C MET A 51 -20.48 8.57 -7.47
N SER A 52 -20.66 8.33 -8.77
CA SER A 52 -21.96 8.24 -9.43
C SER A 52 -22.61 6.86 -9.30
N LEU A 53 -21.86 5.84 -8.92
CA LEU A 53 -22.37 4.46 -8.82
C LEU A 53 -23.30 4.25 -7.62
N GLY A 54 -24.22 3.30 -7.74
CA GLY A 54 -25.02 2.81 -6.62
C GLY A 54 -24.17 2.14 -5.54
N GLU A 55 -24.68 2.05 -4.32
CA GLU A 55 -23.96 1.39 -3.21
C GLU A 55 -23.68 -0.09 -3.51
N GLU A 56 -24.70 -0.81 -3.99
CA GLU A 56 -24.60 -2.22 -4.39
C GLU A 56 -23.56 -2.43 -5.50
N GLU A 57 -23.48 -1.49 -6.45
CA GLU A 57 -22.54 -1.59 -7.55
C GLU A 57 -21.09 -1.39 -7.08
N ILE A 58 -20.86 -0.47 -6.14
CA ILE A 58 -19.54 -0.26 -5.55
C ILE A 58 -19.13 -1.49 -4.73
N GLU A 59 -20.06 -2.05 -3.95
CA GLU A 59 -19.83 -3.27 -3.20
C GLU A 59 -19.47 -4.45 -4.12
N GLY A 60 -20.25 -4.67 -5.18
CA GLY A 60 -19.98 -5.69 -6.19
C GLY A 60 -18.57 -5.54 -6.79
N LYS A 61 -18.21 -4.34 -7.25
CA LYS A 61 -16.86 -4.09 -7.81
C LYS A 61 -15.75 -4.31 -6.78
N ILE A 62 -15.96 -4.00 -5.50
CA ILE A 62 -14.97 -4.27 -4.44
C ILE A 62 -14.80 -5.77 -4.22
N LEU A 63 -15.89 -6.54 -4.18
CA LEU A 63 -15.84 -8.00 -4.03
C LEU A 63 -15.20 -8.68 -5.25
N ASP A 64 -15.51 -8.21 -6.45
CA ASP A 64 -14.88 -8.68 -7.69
C ASP A 64 -13.38 -8.38 -7.70
N HIS A 65 -12.98 -7.21 -7.19
CA HIS A 65 -11.57 -6.82 -7.12
C HIS A 65 -10.81 -7.72 -6.14
N ILE A 66 -11.39 -7.98 -4.97
CA ILE A 66 -10.82 -8.92 -4.00
C ILE A 66 -10.66 -10.30 -4.65
N SER A 67 -11.71 -10.83 -5.27
CA SER A 67 -11.68 -12.14 -5.94
C SER A 67 -10.64 -12.21 -7.06
N SER A 68 -10.53 -11.15 -7.87
CA SER A 68 -9.52 -11.02 -8.92
C SER A 68 -8.09 -11.01 -8.35
N MET A 69 -7.87 -10.35 -7.22
CA MET A 69 -6.55 -10.31 -6.59
C MET A 69 -6.19 -11.61 -5.87
N GLU A 70 -7.16 -12.26 -5.24
CA GLU A 70 -6.98 -13.57 -4.62
C GLU A 70 -6.64 -14.64 -5.67
N SER A 71 -7.33 -14.65 -6.82
CA SER A 71 -7.03 -15.58 -7.92
C SER A 71 -5.62 -15.36 -8.51
N LYS A 72 -5.14 -14.12 -8.50
CA LYS A 72 -3.75 -13.76 -8.87
C LYS A 72 -2.74 -14.01 -7.75
N LYS A 73 -3.15 -14.58 -6.62
CA LYS A 73 -2.32 -14.92 -5.45
C LYS A 73 -1.60 -13.72 -4.81
N TYR A 74 -2.20 -12.53 -4.85
CA TYR A 74 -1.68 -11.40 -4.08
C TYR A 74 -1.82 -11.65 -2.56
N ALA A 75 -0.89 -11.12 -1.77
CA ALA A 75 -0.95 -11.20 -0.32
C ALA A 75 -2.18 -10.48 0.25
N GLY A 76 -2.85 -11.05 1.25
CA GLY A 76 -4.06 -10.50 1.85
C GLY A 76 -3.87 -9.06 2.36
N GLY A 77 -2.72 -8.78 2.98
CA GLY A 77 -2.34 -7.43 3.38
C GLY A 77 -2.32 -6.45 2.20
N TYR A 78 -1.80 -6.84 1.04
CA TYR A 78 -1.76 -5.99 -0.15
C TYR A 78 -3.16 -5.68 -0.68
N ILE A 79 -4.04 -6.68 -0.72
CA ILE A 79 -5.46 -6.52 -1.11
C ILE A 79 -6.15 -5.54 -0.16
N ASN A 80 -5.99 -5.75 1.15
CA ASN A 80 -6.55 -4.87 2.18
C ASN A 80 -6.10 -3.41 2.02
N HIS A 81 -4.81 -3.16 1.79
CA HIS A 81 -4.30 -1.81 1.52
C HIS A 81 -4.86 -1.19 0.23
N SER A 82 -5.13 -2.01 -0.79
CA SER A 82 -5.81 -1.54 -2.01
C SER A 82 -7.23 -1.05 -1.71
N ILE A 83 -8.00 -1.81 -0.93
CA ILE A 83 -9.37 -1.46 -0.57
C ILE A 83 -9.41 -0.26 0.39
N LYS A 84 -8.44 -0.13 1.32
CA LYS A 84 -8.32 1.05 2.19
C LYS A 84 -8.22 2.36 1.42
N ALA A 85 -7.48 2.38 0.31
CA ALA A 85 -7.36 3.57 -0.53
C ALA A 85 -8.71 3.96 -1.18
N VAL A 86 -9.46 2.98 -1.69
CA VAL A 86 -10.80 3.20 -2.27
C VAL A 86 -11.77 3.71 -1.21
N LYS A 87 -11.80 3.07 -0.03
CA LYS A 87 -12.62 3.51 1.11
C LYS A 87 -12.26 4.93 1.57
N SER A 88 -10.97 5.27 1.60
CA SER A 88 -10.51 6.62 1.93
C SER A 88 -11.03 7.68 0.96
N TRP A 89 -11.01 7.39 -0.35
CA TRP A 89 -11.57 8.28 -1.37
C TRP A 89 -13.09 8.47 -1.21
N LEU A 90 -13.85 7.38 -1.03
CA LEU A 90 -15.30 7.43 -0.84
C LEU A 90 -15.68 8.21 0.42
N SER A 91 -14.99 7.94 1.53
CA SER A 91 -15.19 8.65 2.81
C SER A 91 -14.88 10.14 2.70
N PHE A 92 -13.81 10.54 2.00
CA PHE A 92 -13.51 11.95 1.75
C PHE A 92 -14.64 12.68 1.01
N ASN A 93 -15.33 11.96 0.13
CA ASN A 93 -16.48 12.48 -0.60
C ASN A 93 -17.83 12.17 0.09
N LYS A 94 -17.82 11.93 1.42
CA LYS A 94 -19.00 11.72 2.26
C LYS A 94 -19.89 10.52 1.85
N ARG A 95 -19.31 9.51 1.21
CA ARG A 95 -19.97 8.22 0.97
C ARG A 95 -19.37 7.17 1.90
N GLU A 96 -20.06 6.94 3.01
CA GLU A 96 -19.69 5.88 3.96
C GLU A 96 -20.35 4.57 3.54
N ILE A 97 -19.59 3.72 2.86
CA ILE A 97 -20.07 2.38 2.49
C ILE A 97 -19.63 1.38 3.54
N LYS A 98 -20.58 0.77 4.24
CA LYS A 98 -20.33 -0.22 5.29
C LYS A 98 -20.13 -1.62 4.72
N ILE A 99 -19.12 -1.79 3.87
CA ILE A 99 -18.81 -3.09 3.26
C ILE A 99 -18.06 -3.97 4.25
N LYS A 100 -18.71 -5.03 4.72
CA LYS A 100 -18.08 -6.11 5.51
C LYS A 100 -17.37 -7.09 4.58
N THR A 101 -16.16 -6.73 4.17
CA THR A 101 -15.31 -7.62 3.34
C THR A 101 -14.47 -8.54 4.22
N LYS A 102 -14.51 -9.84 3.95
CA LYS A 102 -13.53 -10.81 4.49
C LYS A 102 -12.47 -11.04 3.42
N ILE A 103 -11.20 -10.85 3.79
CA ILE A 103 -10.04 -11.12 2.93
C ILE A 103 -9.24 -12.21 3.64
N LYS A 104 -8.78 -13.23 2.91
CA LYS A 104 -7.97 -14.29 3.51
C LYS A 104 -6.58 -13.76 3.86
N ASN A 105 -6.03 -14.21 4.99
CA ASN A 105 -4.61 -14.03 5.34
C ASN A 105 -4.14 -12.56 5.35
N VAL A 106 -4.97 -11.65 5.88
CA VAL A 106 -4.65 -10.21 5.94
C VAL A 106 -3.44 -9.91 6.81
N GLU A 107 -3.33 -10.62 7.94
CA GLU A 107 -2.23 -10.48 8.90
C GLU A 107 -1.04 -11.38 8.59
N ASP A 108 -1.15 -12.26 7.58
CA ASP A 108 -0.04 -13.12 7.18
C ASP A 108 1.03 -12.29 6.44
N THR A 109 2.29 -12.57 6.77
CA THR A 109 3.47 -11.99 6.12
C THR A 109 4.22 -13.07 5.34
N PRO A 110 3.72 -13.51 4.17
CA PRO A 110 4.26 -14.67 3.46
C PRO A 110 5.73 -14.53 3.06
N SER A 111 6.22 -13.30 2.84
CA SER A 111 7.63 -13.04 2.54
C SER A 111 8.57 -13.30 3.73
N LEU A 112 8.06 -13.16 4.97
CA LEU A 112 8.87 -13.29 6.19
C LEU A 112 8.82 -14.72 6.76
N LYS A 113 7.97 -15.60 6.22
CA LYS A 113 7.69 -16.93 6.78
C LYS A 113 8.95 -17.79 6.98
N ASN A 114 9.92 -17.66 6.08
CA ASN A 114 11.19 -18.42 6.13
C ASN A 114 12.38 -17.54 6.54
N GLU A 115 12.12 -16.29 6.95
CA GLU A 115 13.18 -15.39 7.39
C GLU A 115 13.62 -15.79 8.81
N LYS A 116 14.93 -15.85 9.03
CA LYS A 116 15.53 -16.18 10.32
C LYS A 116 16.44 -15.05 10.78
N VAL A 117 16.57 -14.89 12.09
CA VAL A 117 17.60 -14.03 12.66
C VAL A 117 18.97 -14.62 12.33
N PRO A 118 19.93 -13.85 11.78
CA PRO A 118 21.27 -14.33 11.49
C PRO A 118 21.99 -14.82 12.76
N THR A 119 22.77 -15.89 12.63
CA THR A 119 23.70 -16.32 13.68
C THR A 119 24.85 -15.32 13.83
N LYS A 120 25.59 -15.39 14.95
CA LYS A 120 26.75 -14.52 15.19
C LYS A 120 27.80 -14.63 14.08
N ASP A 121 28.05 -15.83 13.56
CA ASP A 121 29.01 -16.06 12.49
C ASP A 121 28.53 -15.53 11.13
N GLU A 122 27.25 -15.72 10.80
CA GLU A 122 26.63 -15.14 9.61
C GLU A 122 26.66 -13.60 9.68
N LEU A 123 26.33 -13.02 10.83
CA LEU A 123 26.36 -11.58 11.05
C LEU A 123 27.79 -11.01 10.94
N LYS A 124 28.78 -11.72 11.49
CA LYS A 124 30.20 -11.35 11.33
C LYS A 124 30.61 -11.33 9.86
N LYS A 125 30.17 -12.30 9.04
CA LYS A 125 30.43 -12.32 7.59
C LYS A 125 29.81 -11.10 6.91
N VAL A 126 28.59 -10.71 7.27
CA VAL A 126 27.93 -9.50 6.75
C VAL A 126 28.72 -8.22 7.10
N PHE A 127 29.19 -8.08 8.33
CA PHE A 127 29.98 -6.89 8.72
C PHE A 127 31.32 -6.79 7.96
N LEU A 128 31.92 -7.93 7.62
CA LEU A 128 33.22 -7.97 6.97
C LEU A 128 33.16 -7.91 5.43
N SER A 129 31.99 -8.07 4.81
CA SER A 129 31.84 -8.00 3.36
C SER A 129 31.83 -6.58 2.79
N GLY A 130 31.55 -5.57 3.64
CA GLY A 130 31.50 -4.16 3.25
C GLY A 130 32.76 -3.36 3.59
N ASP A 131 32.82 -2.13 3.06
CA ASP A 131 33.82 -1.13 3.43
C ASP A 131 33.59 -0.60 4.87
N LYS A 132 34.47 0.29 5.33
CA LYS A 132 34.39 0.83 6.71
C LYS A 132 33.04 1.51 6.98
N LYS A 133 32.46 2.19 5.97
CA LYS A 133 31.18 2.89 6.09
C LYS A 133 30.02 1.90 6.19
N ALA A 134 29.92 0.97 5.24
CA ALA A 134 28.89 -0.07 5.24
C ALA A 134 28.94 -0.91 6.52
N ARG A 135 30.14 -1.26 7.00
CA ARG A 135 30.33 -1.98 8.26
C ARG A 135 29.75 -1.22 9.45
N ALA A 136 30.07 0.06 9.59
CA ALA A 136 29.56 0.90 10.67
C ALA A 136 28.01 0.98 10.62
N SER A 137 27.46 1.21 9.43
CA SER A 137 26.01 1.23 9.21
C SER A 137 25.34 -0.10 9.57
N SER A 138 25.89 -1.25 9.13
CA SER A 138 25.34 -2.57 9.45
C SER A 138 25.36 -2.87 10.95
N VAL A 139 26.41 -2.45 11.67
CA VAL A 139 26.51 -2.59 13.13
C VAL A 139 25.41 -1.78 13.81
N LEU A 140 25.19 -0.54 13.37
CA LEU A 140 24.10 0.30 13.89
C LEU A 140 22.73 -0.37 13.68
N VAL A 141 22.41 -0.83 12.47
CA VAL A 141 21.15 -1.55 12.19
C VAL A 141 21.01 -2.77 13.11
N ALA A 142 22.05 -3.61 13.19
CA ALA A 142 21.99 -4.89 13.89
C ALA A 142 21.87 -4.75 15.42
N HIS A 143 22.51 -3.74 16.02
CA HIS A 143 22.61 -3.63 17.48
C HIS A 143 21.71 -2.56 18.10
N SER A 144 21.18 -1.62 17.31
CA SER A 144 20.27 -0.58 17.81
C SER A 144 18.87 -0.64 17.23
N GLY A 145 18.62 -1.56 16.27
CA GLY A 145 17.31 -1.70 15.63
C GLY A 145 16.91 -0.49 14.79
N LEU A 146 17.88 0.34 14.38
CA LEU A 146 17.63 1.49 13.53
C LEU A 146 17.05 1.04 12.18
N ARG A 147 15.99 1.71 11.76
CA ARG A 147 15.47 1.57 10.40
C ARG A 147 16.44 2.24 9.43
N ILE A 148 16.56 1.66 8.24
CA ILE A 148 17.48 2.14 7.19
C ILE A 148 17.20 3.61 6.82
N GLU A 149 15.95 4.06 6.92
CA GLU A 149 15.56 5.45 6.64
C GLU A 149 16.14 6.50 7.60
N VAL A 150 16.67 6.08 8.76
CA VAL A 150 17.23 6.97 9.82
C VAL A 150 18.76 7.04 9.76
N LEU A 151 19.38 6.23 8.91
CA LEU A 151 20.82 6.00 8.82
C LEU A 151 21.51 6.95 7.85
#